data_AF-A0A357T9A3-F1
#
_entry.id   AF-A0A357T9A3-F1
#
_cell.length_a   1.000
_cell.length_b   1.000
_cell.length_c   1.000
_cell.angle_alpha   90.00
_cell.angle_beta   90.00
_cell.angle_gamma   90.00
#
_symmetry.space_group_name_H-M   'P 1'
#
loop_
_entity.id
_entity.type
_entity.pdbx_description
1 polymer ?
#
loop_
_entity_poly.entity_id
_entity_poly.type
_entity_poly.pdbx_seq_one_letter_code
_entity_poly.pdbx_strand_id
1 'polypeptide(L)'
;MMSQEEIHKDLLTFLKEYYSPVSITYYDVMKEELELSFYLSDEERRYVKVFYKDNLHIFTEATEETERDIARIEEVHLRFDEEGVFFGKSQFDYTASNAAAFYLLNRYLEDMVEKLGDKLKYYKDHMLLQ
;
A
#
# COMPACT_ATOMS: atom_id res chain seq x y z
N MET A 1 18.89 -20.55 3.85
CA MET A 1 19.17 -19.11 4.03
C MET A 1 18.90 -18.41 2.71
N MET A 2 18.43 -17.16 2.72
CA MET A 2 18.01 -16.40 1.54
C MET A 2 18.89 -15.16 1.35
N SER A 3 19.20 -14.85 0.08
CA SER A 3 19.82 -13.59 -0.33
C SER A 3 18.78 -12.46 -0.46
N GLN A 4 19.25 -11.21 -0.51
CA GLN A 4 18.40 -10.03 -0.74
C GLN A 4 17.62 -10.14 -2.06
N GLU A 5 18.23 -10.66 -3.12
CA GLU A 5 17.58 -10.83 -4.42
C GLU A 5 16.44 -11.88 -4.37
N GLU A 6 16.66 -12.99 -3.66
CA GLU A 6 15.63 -14.02 -3.44
C GLU A 6 14.46 -13.47 -2.62
N ILE A 7 14.75 -12.71 -1.55
CA ILE A 7 13.73 -12.06 -0.72
C ILE A 7 12.92 -11.07 -1.57
N HIS A 8 13.58 -10.20 -2.32
CA HIS A 8 12.90 -9.21 -3.16
C HIS A 8 11.97 -9.87 -4.19
N LYS A 9 12.44 -10.94 -4.85
CA LYS A 9 11.66 -11.67 -5.85
C LYS A 9 10.45 -12.36 -5.22
N ASP A 10 10.65 -13.07 -4.11
CA ASP A 10 9.57 -13.78 -3.40
C ASP A 10 8.53 -12.80 -2.84
N LEU A 11 8.98 -11.68 -2.26
CA LEU A 11 8.11 -10.63 -1.76
C LEU A 11 7.29 -10.00 -2.89
N LEU A 12 7.91 -9.66 -4.02
CA LEU A 12 7.20 -9.11 -5.17
C LEU A 12 6.18 -10.10 -5.75
N THR A 13 6.51 -11.40 -5.80
CA THR A 13 5.56 -12.44 -6.23
C THR A 13 4.36 -12.48 -5.30
N PHE A 14 4.58 -12.49 -3.99
CA PHE A 14 3.51 -12.45 -2.99
C PHE A 14 2.63 -11.21 -3.11
N LEU A 15 3.20 -10.00 -3.23
CA LEU A 15 2.42 -8.78 -3.35
C LEU A 15 1.51 -8.77 -4.59
N LYS A 16 2.00 -9.35 -5.69
CA LYS A 16 1.23 -9.46 -6.95
C LYS A 16 0.05 -10.43 -6.88
N GLU A 17 -0.02 -11.30 -5.86
CA GLU A 17 -1.21 -12.14 -5.62
C GLU A 17 -2.41 -11.30 -5.15
N TYR A 18 -2.17 -10.15 -4.51
CA TYR A 18 -3.19 -9.27 -3.95
C TYR A 18 -3.49 -8.07 -4.85
N TYR A 19 -2.45 -7.44 -5.40
CA TYR A 19 -2.61 -6.29 -6.27
C TYR A 19 -1.49 -6.21 -7.30
N SER A 20 -1.87 -6.02 -8.57
CA SER A 20 -0.94 -5.74 -9.66
C SER A 20 -1.55 -4.64 -10.51
N PRO A 21 -0.87 -3.50 -10.72
CA PRO A 21 0.58 -3.24 -10.59
C PRO A 21 1.04 -2.71 -9.21
N VAL A 22 1.96 -3.44 -8.56
CA VAL A 22 2.63 -3.07 -7.30
C VAL A 22 4.15 -3.06 -7.47
N SER A 23 4.83 -2.15 -6.78
CA SER A 23 6.30 -2.10 -6.67
C SER A 23 6.74 -1.92 -5.22
N ILE A 24 7.96 -2.40 -4.94
CA ILE A 24 8.64 -2.23 -3.64
C ILE A 24 9.55 -1.01 -3.78
N THR A 25 9.24 0.05 -3.05
CA THR A 25 10.01 1.30 -3.06
C THR A 25 11.18 1.24 -2.10
N TYR A 26 10.97 0.60 -0.95
CA TYR A 26 11.99 0.39 0.07
C TYR A 26 11.63 -0.85 0.89
N TYR A 27 12.64 -1.57 1.39
CA TYR A 27 12.45 -2.60 2.40
C TYR A 27 13.69 -2.76 3.27
N ASP A 28 13.49 -2.99 4.56
CA ASP A 28 14.51 -3.35 5.54
C ASP A 28 13.99 -4.53 6.35
N VAL A 29 14.48 -5.71 5.99
CA VAL A 29 14.08 -6.98 6.62
C VAL A 29 14.45 -7.01 8.11
N MET A 30 15.55 -6.38 8.52
CA MET A 30 16.00 -6.42 9.91
C MET A 30 15.06 -5.63 10.82
N LYS A 31 14.55 -4.52 10.29
CA LYS A 31 13.56 -3.67 10.97
C LYS A 31 12.11 -4.04 10.65
N GLU A 32 11.89 -5.04 9.81
CA GLU A 32 10.57 -5.45 9.35
C GLU A 32 9.79 -4.28 8.71
N GLU A 33 10.52 -3.38 8.03
CA GLU A 33 9.97 -2.21 7.36
C GLU A 33 9.82 -2.45 5.86
N LEU A 34 8.68 -2.04 5.29
CA LEU A 34 8.38 -2.15 3.86
C LEU A 34 7.62 -0.93 3.37
N GLU A 35 8.08 -0.30 2.30
CA GLU A 35 7.34 0.76 1.60
C GLU A 35 6.96 0.28 0.20
N LEU A 36 5.67 0.34 -0.08
CA LEU A 36 5.04 -0.15 -1.30
C LEU A 36 4.38 0.99 -2.07
N SER A 37 4.45 0.85 -3.38
CA SER A 37 3.81 1.72 -4.36
C SER A 37 2.76 0.93 -5.13
N PHE A 38 1.51 1.38 -5.08
CA PHE A 38 0.38 0.79 -5.78
C PHE A 38 -0.08 1.73 -6.87
N TYR A 39 0.00 1.33 -8.15
CA TYR A 39 -0.45 2.18 -9.24
C TYR A 39 -1.94 1.96 -9.50
N LEU A 40 -2.69 3.05 -9.56
CA LEU A 40 -4.13 3.05 -9.83
C LEU A 40 -4.39 3.28 -11.31
N SER A 41 -5.04 2.32 -11.96
CA SER A 41 -5.55 2.52 -13.32
C SER A 41 -6.71 3.53 -13.33
N ASP A 42 -7.10 4.00 -14.53
CA ASP A 42 -8.29 4.84 -14.71
C ASP A 42 -9.56 4.19 -14.12
N GLU A 43 -9.65 2.86 -14.18
CA GLU A 43 -10.76 2.10 -13.61
C GLU A 43 -10.70 2.09 -12.08
N GLU A 44 -9.52 1.83 -11.51
CA GLU A 44 -9.32 1.86 -10.05
C GLU A 44 -9.65 3.24 -9.48
N ARG A 45 -9.23 4.34 -10.14
CA ARG A 45 -9.57 5.70 -9.69
C ARG A 45 -11.08 5.97 -9.71
N ARG A 46 -11.83 5.35 -10.62
CA ARG A 46 -13.31 5.41 -10.59
C ARG A 46 -13.88 4.65 -9.39
N TYR A 47 -13.33 3.49 -9.06
CA TYR A 47 -13.76 2.74 -7.88
C TYR A 47 -13.40 3.44 -6.58
N VAL A 48 -12.22 4.07 -6.47
CA VAL A 48 -11.88 4.95 -5.33
C VAL A 48 -12.93 6.05 -5.18
N LYS A 49 -13.34 6.67 -6.28
CA LYS A 49 -14.39 7.72 -6.26
C LYS A 49 -15.74 7.19 -5.79
N VAL A 50 -16.13 5.98 -6.19
CA VAL A 50 -17.36 5.33 -5.71
C VAL A 50 -17.24 5.04 -4.21
N PHE A 51 -16.14 4.42 -3.78
CA PHE A 51 -15.86 4.14 -2.37
C PHE A 51 -15.92 5.41 -1.51
N TYR A 52 -15.28 6.49 -1.96
CA TYR A 52 -15.34 7.79 -1.30
C TYR A 52 -16.77 8.31 -1.13
N LYS A 53 -17.60 8.23 -2.18
CA LYS A 53 -19.00 8.68 -2.16
C LYS A 53 -19.89 7.84 -1.25
N ASP A 54 -19.66 6.54 -1.22
CA ASP A 54 -20.39 5.62 -0.35
C ASP A 54 -20.00 5.79 1.13
N ASN A 55 -18.81 6.34 1.39
CA ASN A 55 -18.23 6.48 2.73
C ASN A 55 -17.95 7.93 3.14
N LEU A 56 -18.71 8.92 2.62
CA LEU A 56 -18.49 10.35 2.91
C LEU A 56 -18.42 10.68 4.41
N HIS A 57 -19.13 9.92 5.24
CA HIS A 57 -19.15 10.09 6.69
C HIS A 57 -17.78 9.85 7.37
N ILE A 58 -16.88 9.10 6.72
CA ILE A 58 -15.51 8.84 7.19
C ILE A 58 -14.58 10.00 6.81
N PHE A 59 -14.90 10.72 5.74
CA PHE A 59 -14.05 11.73 5.10
C PHE A 59 -14.50 13.15 5.44
N THR A 60 -14.44 13.51 6.72
CA THR A 60 -14.98 14.78 7.23
C THR A 60 -14.22 16.02 6.79
N GLU A 61 -12.99 15.87 6.28
CA GLU A 61 -12.12 16.95 5.83
C GLU A 61 -12.13 17.10 4.29
N ALA A 62 -13.15 16.57 3.63
CA ALA A 62 -13.30 16.70 2.19
C ALA A 62 -13.43 18.17 1.75
N THR A 63 -12.70 18.53 0.71
CA THR A 63 -12.75 19.84 0.05
C THR A 63 -13.34 19.72 -1.35
N GLU A 64 -13.58 20.85 -2.00
CA GLU A 64 -13.99 20.87 -3.41
C GLU A 64 -12.92 20.24 -4.34
N GLU A 65 -11.66 20.18 -3.90
CA GLU A 65 -10.55 19.61 -4.65
C GLU A 65 -10.44 18.09 -4.48
N THR A 66 -10.98 17.52 -3.40
CA THR A 66 -10.86 16.08 -3.08
C THR A 66 -11.31 15.18 -4.24
N GLU A 67 -12.49 15.42 -4.84
CA GLU A 67 -12.97 14.59 -5.96
C GLU A 67 -12.10 14.73 -7.22
N ARG A 68 -11.51 15.91 -7.44
CA ARG A 68 -10.62 16.17 -8.57
C ARG A 68 -9.30 15.44 -8.39
N ASP A 69 -8.78 15.47 -7.19
CA ASP A 69 -7.53 14.82 -6.84
C ASP A 69 -7.67 13.29 -6.84
N ILE A 70 -8.78 12.73 -6.36
CA ILE A 70 -9.08 11.28 -6.52
C ILE A 70 -8.96 10.85 -7.98
N ALA A 71 -9.45 11.66 -8.93
CA ALA A 71 -9.38 11.33 -10.35
C ALA A 71 -7.95 11.35 -10.94
N ARG A 72 -6.99 11.94 -10.21
CA ARG A 72 -5.60 12.18 -10.62
C ARG A 72 -4.57 11.36 -9.83
N ILE A 73 -4.95 10.70 -8.74
CA ILE A 73 -4.04 9.86 -7.95
C ILE A 73 -3.67 8.61 -8.76
N GLU A 74 -2.53 8.65 -9.42
CA GLU A 74 -2.00 7.52 -10.19
C GLU A 74 -1.25 6.50 -9.33
N GLU A 75 -0.80 6.90 -8.14
CA GLU A 75 0.02 6.08 -7.26
C GLU A 75 -0.33 6.35 -5.80
N VAL A 76 -0.40 5.28 -5.00
CA VAL A 76 -0.57 5.32 -3.55
C VAL A 76 0.62 4.66 -2.90
N HIS A 77 1.22 5.35 -1.94
CA HIS A 77 2.35 4.85 -1.16
C HIS A 77 1.87 4.37 0.21
N LEU A 78 2.19 3.14 0.59
CA LEU A 78 1.93 2.60 1.93
C LEU A 78 3.23 2.10 2.55
N ARG A 79 3.50 2.51 3.78
CA ARG A 79 4.59 1.99 4.60
C ARG A 79 4.02 1.06 5.67
N PHE A 80 4.67 -0.07 5.85
CA PHE A 80 4.38 -1.09 6.86
C PHE A 80 5.60 -1.18 7.77
N ASP A 81 5.39 -1.10 9.06
CA ASP A 81 6.41 -1.35 10.09
C ASP A 81 5.75 -1.95 11.35
N GLU A 82 6.53 -2.13 12.41
CA GLU A 82 6.05 -2.69 13.69
C GLU A 82 4.93 -1.85 14.36
N GLU A 83 4.83 -0.55 14.04
CA GLU A 83 3.81 0.35 14.59
C GLU A 83 2.49 0.30 13.79
N GLY A 84 2.54 -0.16 12.53
CA GLY A 84 1.35 -0.40 11.71
C GLY A 84 1.50 0.06 10.25
N VAL A 85 0.40 0.55 9.70
CA VAL A 85 0.30 1.01 8.29
C VAL A 85 0.25 2.53 8.24
N PHE A 86 1.15 3.13 7.48
CA PHE A 86 1.28 4.57 7.30
C PHE A 86 1.12 4.95 5.84
N PHE A 87 0.43 6.07 5.61
CA PHE A 87 0.25 6.62 4.26
C PHE A 87 1.46 7.49 3.90
N GLY A 88 2.09 7.17 2.77
CA GLY A 88 3.23 7.92 2.27
C GLY A 88 2.86 9.35 1.88
N LYS A 89 3.88 10.21 1.72
CA LYS A 89 3.66 11.61 1.33
C LYS A 89 3.03 11.68 -0.06
N SER A 90 1.93 12.41 -0.15
CA SER A 90 1.20 12.67 -1.39
C SER A 90 1.20 14.17 -1.67
N GLN A 91 1.26 14.54 -2.96
CA GLN A 91 1.08 15.93 -3.40
C GLN A 91 -0.40 16.34 -3.47
N PHE A 92 -1.30 15.38 -3.31
CA PHE A 92 -2.75 15.57 -3.41
C PHE A 92 -3.35 15.88 -2.04
N ASP A 93 -4.58 16.37 -2.06
CA ASP A 93 -5.42 16.51 -0.88
C ASP A 93 -5.34 15.29 0.06
N TYR A 94 -5.26 15.56 1.36
CA TYR A 94 -5.09 14.53 2.38
C TYR A 94 -6.26 13.54 2.37
N THR A 95 -7.49 14.05 2.24
CA THR A 95 -8.70 13.24 2.16
C THR A 95 -8.73 12.38 0.90
N ALA A 96 -8.31 12.93 -0.25
CA ALA A 96 -8.21 12.16 -1.49
C ALA A 96 -7.21 11.00 -1.37
N SER A 97 -6.04 11.26 -0.78
CA SER A 97 -4.99 10.27 -0.55
C SER A 97 -5.46 9.17 0.41
N ASN A 98 -6.12 9.56 1.49
CA ASN A 98 -6.73 8.62 2.44
C ASN A 98 -7.81 7.77 1.77
N ALA A 99 -8.70 8.35 0.97
CA ALA A 99 -9.75 7.60 0.30
C ALA A 99 -9.17 6.51 -0.62
N ALA A 100 -8.10 6.84 -1.35
CA ALA A 100 -7.40 5.87 -2.19
C ALA A 100 -6.72 4.75 -1.37
N ALA A 101 -6.06 5.11 -0.27
CA ALA A 101 -5.43 4.13 0.62
C ALA A 101 -6.43 3.21 1.31
N PHE A 102 -7.50 3.75 1.89
CA PHE A 102 -8.57 2.97 2.53
C PHE A 102 -9.27 2.04 1.54
N TYR A 103 -9.49 2.50 0.31
CA TYR A 103 -10.04 1.68 -0.75
C TYR A 103 -9.14 0.46 -1.03
N LEU A 104 -7.83 0.66 -1.20
CA LEU A 104 -6.89 -0.44 -1.43
C LEU A 104 -6.85 -1.41 -0.25
N LEU A 105 -6.80 -0.88 0.98
CA LEU A 105 -6.80 -1.69 2.20
C LEU A 105 -8.06 -2.56 2.32
N ASN A 106 -9.24 -1.96 2.22
CA ASN A 106 -10.51 -2.68 2.35
C ASN A 106 -10.76 -3.68 1.21
N ARG A 107 -10.29 -3.38 -0.01
CA ARG A 107 -10.65 -4.20 -1.18
C ARG A 107 -9.66 -5.31 -1.47
N TYR A 108 -8.37 -5.05 -1.27
CA TYR A 108 -7.32 -5.92 -1.79
C TYR A 108 -6.31 -6.36 -0.73
N LEU A 109 -6.03 -5.52 0.27
CA LEU A 109 -4.83 -5.68 1.08
C LEU A 109 -5.08 -6.16 2.51
N GLU A 110 -6.32 -6.29 2.99
CA GLU A 110 -6.62 -6.78 4.35
C GLU A 110 -5.88 -8.10 4.66
N ASP A 111 -6.12 -9.14 3.87
CA ASP A 111 -5.42 -10.43 3.97
C ASP A 111 -3.89 -10.32 3.77
N MET A 112 -3.44 -9.38 2.95
CA MET A 112 -2.02 -9.18 2.66
C MET A 112 -1.30 -8.66 3.89
N VAL A 113 -1.87 -7.65 4.56
CA VAL A 113 -1.29 -7.01 5.74
C VAL A 113 -1.15 -8.00 6.89
N GLU A 114 -2.16 -8.86 7.10
CA GLU A 114 -2.09 -9.89 8.14
C GLU A 114 -0.93 -10.88 7.92
N LYS A 115 -0.70 -11.27 6.66
CA LYS A 115 0.36 -12.25 6.30
C LYS A 115 1.73 -11.62 6.11
N LEU A 116 1.78 -10.32 5.85
CA LEU A 116 3.02 -9.63 5.53
C LEU A 116 3.99 -9.66 6.71
N GLY A 117 3.51 -9.44 7.94
CA GLY A 117 4.34 -9.48 9.15
C GLY A 117 5.04 -10.82 9.33
N ASP A 118 4.29 -11.93 9.24
CA ASP A 118 4.86 -13.28 9.32
C ASP A 118 5.89 -13.55 8.21
N LYS A 119 5.66 -12.98 7.02
CA LYS A 119 6.55 -13.12 5.87
C LYS A 119 7.87 -12.36 6.06
N LEU A 120 7.80 -11.12 6.56
CA LEU A 120 8.98 -10.31 6.88
C LEU A 120 9.80 -10.96 8.00
N LYS A 121 9.14 -11.48 9.03
CA LYS A 121 9.76 -12.24 10.11
C LYS A 121 10.44 -13.50 9.60
N TYR A 122 9.79 -14.26 8.72
CA TYR A 122 10.41 -15.43 8.08
C TYR A 122 11.69 -15.04 7.33
N TYR A 123 11.68 -13.93 6.59
CA TYR A 123 12.90 -13.45 5.93
C TYR A 123 13.99 -13.10 6.91
N LYS A 124 13.67 -12.35 7.99
CA LYS A 124 14.62 -11.98 9.03
C LYS A 124 15.31 -13.19 9.66
N ASP A 125 14.55 -14.25 9.95
CA ASP A 125 15.07 -15.49 10.54
C ASP A 125 15.92 -16.32 9.56
N HIS A 126 15.74 -16.14 8.25
CA HIS A 126 16.37 -16.96 7.20
C HIS A 126 17.35 -16.17 6.32
N MET A 127 17.56 -14.89 6.57
CA MET A 127 18.42 -14.05 5.75
C MET A 127 19.90 -14.41 5.93
N LEU A 128 20.64 -14.42 4.82
CA LEU A 128 22.09 -14.41 4.84
C LEU A 128 22.56 -13.05 5.35
N LEU A 129 22.95 -12.96 6.62
CA LEU A 129 23.67 -11.80 7.15
C LEU A 129 25.03 -11.73 6.44
N GLN A 130 25.25 -10.72 5.60
CA GLN A 130 26.54 -10.39 5.01
C GLN A 130 27.24 -9.33 5.84
#